data_AF-A0A4V1J507-F1
#
_entry.id   AF-A0A4V1J507-F1
#
_cell.length_a   1.000
_cell.length_b   1.000
_cell.length_c   1.000
_cell.angle_alpha   90.00
_cell.angle_beta   90.00
_cell.angle_gamma   90.00
#
_symmetry.space_group_name_H-M   'P 1'
#
loop_
_entity.id
_entity.type
_entity.pdbx_description
1 polymer ?
#
loop_
_entity_poly.entity_id
_entity_poly.type
_entity_poly.pdbx_seq_one_letter_code
_entity_poly.pdbx_strand_id
1 'polypeptide(L)' 'SSSSSLYCVCRQPEQGFMVECDICHEWYHGGCLKISRRETKALSYFVCPIC' A
#
# COMPACT_ATOMS: atom_id res chain seq x y z
N SER A 1 11.60 10.64 -21.32
CA SER A 1 11.89 9.49 -20.45
C SER A 1 11.05 9.64 -19.20
N SER A 2 10.04 8.81 -18.96
CA SER A 2 9.17 8.94 -17.78
C SER A 2 9.36 7.72 -16.89
N SER A 3 10.17 7.86 -15.85
CA SER A 3 10.38 6.82 -14.85
C SER A 3 9.29 6.95 -13.80
N SER A 4 8.12 6.39 -14.08
CA SER A 4 7.05 6.32 -13.08
C SER A 4 7.29 5.09 -12.22
N SER A 5 7.66 5.29 -10.96
CA SER A 5 7.82 4.19 -10.00
C SER A 5 6.46 3.53 -9.78
N LEU A 6 6.40 2.22 -10.03
CA LEU A 6 5.18 1.43 -9.90
C LEU A 6 5.20 0.69 -8.57
N TYR A 7 4.10 0.81 -7.84
CA TYR A 7 3.90 0.21 -6.53
C TYR A 7 2.67 -0.69 -6.55
N CYS A 8 2.37 -1.30 -5.40
CA CYS A 8 1.22 -2.16 -5.18
C CYS A 8 1.20 -3.42 -6.08
N VAL A 9 0.28 -4.34 -5.80
CA VAL A 9 0.06 -5.53 -6.61
C VAL A 9 -0.45 -5.21 -8.02
N CYS A 10 -1.11 -4.06 -8.19
CA CYS A 10 -1.62 -3.61 -9.48
C CYS A 10 -0.55 -2.98 -10.37
N ARG A 11 0.69 -2.81 -9.88
CA ARG A 11 1.79 -2.14 -10.59
C ARG A 11 1.34 -0.81 -11.18
N GLN A 12 0.82 0.06 -10.32
CA GLN A 12 0.37 1.41 -10.66
C GLN A 12 1.14 2.44 -9.85
N PRO A 13 1.24 3.69 -10.33
CA PRO A 13 1.85 4.77 -9.56
C PRO A 13 1.07 5.04 -8.26
N GLU A 14 1.64 5.88 -7.40
CA GLU A 14 0.97 6.29 -6.18
C GLU A 14 -0.39 6.93 -6.49
N GLN A 15 -1.43 6.52 -5.76
CA GLN A 15 -2.79 7.05 -5.95
C GLN A 15 -3.57 7.03 -4.64
N GLY A 16 -4.04 8.20 -4.20
CA GLY A 16 -4.92 8.33 -3.05
C GLY A 16 -4.27 7.88 -1.75
N PHE A 17 -4.92 6.96 -1.02
CA PHE A 17 -4.38 6.44 0.23
C PHE A 17 -3.57 5.16 0.00
N MET A 18 -2.33 5.20 0.44
CA MET A 18 -1.42 4.08 0.42
C MET A 18 -0.91 3.77 1.82
N VAL A 19 -0.50 2.53 2.02
CA VAL A 19 0.07 2.03 3.26
C VAL A 19 1.35 1.27 2.95
N GLU A 20 2.39 1.52 3.75
CA GLU A 20 3.67 0.80 3.68
C GLU A 20 3.59 -0.47 4.54
N CYS A 21 4.09 -1.58 4.00
CA CYS A 21 4.20 -2.84 4.74
C CYS A 21 5.43 -2.84 5.66
N ASP A 22 5.25 -3.22 6.92
CA ASP A 22 6.35 -3.30 7.90
C ASP A 22 7.36 -4.44 7.62
N ILE A 23 6.96 -5.43 6.80
CA ILE A 23 7.80 -6.60 6.49
C ILE A 23 8.63 -6.39 5.22
N CYS A 24 7.98 -6.01 4.11
CA CYS A 24 8.66 -5.82 2.82
C CYS A 24 8.95 -4.36 2.48
N HIS A 25 8.47 -3.40 3.29
CA HIS A 25 8.58 -1.96 3.03
C HIS A 25 8.04 -1.52 1.66
N GLU A 26 7.07 -2.28 1.12
CA GLU A 26 6.42 -2.00 -0.16
C GLU A 26 5.11 -1.23 0.06
N TRP A 27 4.79 -0.34 -0.87
CA TRP A 27 3.60 0.52 -0.80
C TRP A 27 2.40 -0.08 -1.52
N TYR A 28 1.24 -0.09 -0.86
CA TYR A 28 0.01 -0.66 -1.39
C TYR A 28 -1.17 0.29 -1.29
N HIS A 29 -2.04 0.30 -2.32
CA HIS A 29 -3.27 1.08 -2.28
C HIS A 29 -4.29 0.43 -1.34
N GLY A 30 -4.86 1.21 -0.43
CA GLY A 30 -5.90 0.71 0.47
C GLY A 30 -7.10 0.13 -0.28
N GLY A 31 -7.44 0.71 -1.45
CA GLY A 31 -8.52 0.18 -2.31
C GLY A 31 -8.21 -1.20 -2.90
N CYS A 32 -6.97 -1.45 -3.34
CA CYS A 32 -6.55 -2.75 -3.88
C CYS A 32 -6.57 -3.84 -2.81
N LEU A 33 -6.19 -3.49 -1.58
CA LEU A 33 -6.16 -4.41 -0.45
C LEU A 33 -7.47 -4.44 0.35
N LYS A 34 -8.51 -3.69 -0.07
CA LYS A 34 -9.80 -3.53 0.64
C LYS A 34 -9.67 -3.06 2.09
N ILE A 35 -8.64 -2.27 2.38
CA ILE A 35 -8.35 -1.71 3.70
C ILE A 35 -9.00 -0.34 3.83
N SER A 36 -9.69 -0.11 4.93
CA SER A 36 -10.22 1.22 5.25
C SER A 36 -9.19 2.03 6.03
N ARG A 37 -9.06 3.33 5.70
CA ARG A 37 -8.19 4.29 6.43
C ARG A 37 -8.39 4.25 7.94
N ARG A 38 -9.63 3.98 8.37
CA ARG A 38 -10.02 3.89 9.78
C ARG A 38 -9.36 2.72 10.51
N GLU A 39 -9.22 1.60 9.81
CA GLU A 39 -8.62 0.37 10.30
C GLU A 39 -7.11 0.56 10.44
N THR A 40 -6.47 1.10 9.40
CA THR A 40 -5.02 1.39 9.42
C THR A 40 -4.65 2.42 10.49
N LYS A 41 -5.52 3.39 10.77
CA LYS A 41 -5.30 4.39 11.83
C LYS A 41 -5.40 3.82 13.24
N ALA A 42 -6.04 2.66 13.41
CA ALA A 42 -6.11 1.95 14.68
C ALA A 42 -4.94 0.96 14.87
N LEU A 43 -4.34 0.50 13.78
CA LEU A 43 -3.19 -0.40 13.79
C LEU A 43 -1.89 0.40 13.95
N SER A 44 -0.98 -0.05 14.81
CA SER A 44 0.36 0.56 14.92
C SER A 44 1.30 0.12 13.80
N TYR A 45 1.08 -1.07 13.23
CA TYR A 45 1.86 -1.63 12.13
C TYR A 45 0.92 -2.30 11.12
N PHE A 46 1.26 -2.21 9.84
CA PHE A 46 0.51 -2.83 8.76
C PHE A 46 1.39 -3.87 8.05
N VAL A 47 0.83 -5.06 7.82
CA VAL A 47 1.49 -6.13 7.07
C VAL A 47 0.62 -6.46 5.86
N CYS A 48 1.21 -6.45 4.66
CA CYS A 48 0.50 -6.77 3.44
C CYS A 48 0.18 -8.27 3.36
N PRO A 49 -0.87 -8.69 2.64
CA PRO A 49 -1.27 -10.10 2.56
C PRO A 49 -0.35 -10.97 1.69
N ILE A 50 0.72 -10.37 1.12
CA ILE A 50 1.69 -11.06 0.25
C ILE A 50 2.91 -11.53 1.05
N CYS A 51 3.23 -10.81 2.14
CA CYS A 51 4.20 -11.23 3.14
C CYS A 51 3.61 -12.36 4.00
#